data_AF-A0A8S2LLZ5-F1
#
_entry.id   AF-A0A8S2LLZ5-F1
#
_cell.length_a   1.000
_cell.length_b   1.000
_cell.length_c   1.000
_cell.angle_alpha   90.00
_cell.angle_beta   90.00
_cell.angle_gamma   90.00
#
_symmetry.space_group_name_H-M   'P 1'
#
loop_
_entity.id
_entity.type
_entity.pdbx_description
1 polymer ?
#
loop_
_entity_poly.entity_id
_entity_poly.type
_entity_poly.pdbx_seq_one_letter_code
_entity_poly.pdbx_strand_id
1 'polypeptide(L)' 'MAKATASTTDVNQAKSLAISFINSNKGKPLLLADEYVFKLNKNTTTT' A
#
# COMPACT_ATOMS: atom_id res chain seq x y z
N MET A 1 -24.38 36.56 21.12
CA MET A 1 -24.09 35.12 21.28
C MET A 1 -23.40 34.66 20.00
N ALA A 2 -22.06 34.53 19.99
CA ALA A 2 -21.31 34.14 18.79
C ALA A 2 -21.41 32.62 18.56
N LYS A 3 -21.73 32.21 17.33
CA LYS A 3 -21.88 30.81 16.90
C LYS A 3 -20.50 30.18 16.73
N ALA A 4 -20.17 29.19 17.55
CA ALA A 4 -18.99 28.36 17.34
C ALA A 4 -19.21 27.46 16.12
N THR A 5 -18.52 27.74 15.02
CA THR A 5 -18.36 26.77 13.93
C THR A 5 -17.11 25.95 14.23
N ALA A 6 -17.30 24.81 14.87
CA ALA A 6 -16.25 23.79 14.93
C ALA A 6 -15.98 23.33 13.49
N SER A 7 -14.80 23.66 12.96
CA SER A 7 -14.32 23.15 11.69
C SER A 7 -14.08 21.65 11.85
N THR A 8 -14.90 20.87 11.16
CA THR A 8 -14.95 19.41 11.27
C THR A 8 -13.72 18.79 10.61
N THR A 9 -12.89 18.17 11.44
CA THR A 9 -12.13 16.93 11.19
C THR A 9 -11.13 16.91 10.03
N ASP A 10 -9.84 17.07 10.36
CA ASP A 10 -8.73 16.58 9.55
C ASP A 10 -8.74 15.04 9.52
N VAL A 11 -9.48 14.47 8.56
CA VAL A 11 -9.44 13.03 8.27
C VAL A 11 -8.14 12.76 7.52
N ASN A 12 -7.06 12.49 8.24
CA ASN A 12 -5.85 11.95 7.64
C ASN A 12 -6.14 10.50 7.22
N GLN A 13 -6.79 10.35 6.07
CA GLN A 13 -7.18 9.06 5.51
C GLN A 13 -5.89 8.32 5.13
N ALA A 14 -5.41 7.46 6.04
CA ALA A 14 -4.36 6.51 5.71
C ALA A 14 -4.90 5.62 4.59
N LYS A 15 -4.49 5.90 3.34
CA LYS A 15 -4.81 5.07 2.19
C LYS A 15 -4.15 3.71 2.45
N SER A 16 -4.94 2.72 2.82
CA SER A 16 -4.45 1.34 2.95
C SER A 16 -3.98 0.89 1.57
N LEU A 17 -2.69 0.58 1.44
CA LEU A 17 -2.14 0.00 0.21
C LEU A 17 -2.80 -1.36 -0.01
N ALA A 18 -3.42 -1.57 -1.16
CA ALA A 18 -3.96 -2.87 -1.52
C ALA A 18 -2.79 -3.76 -1.96
N ILE A 19 -2.43 -4.75 -1.13
CA ILE A 19 -1.29 -5.65 -1.39
C ILE A 19 -1.81 -7.02 -1.80
N SER A 20 -1.30 -7.56 -2.90
CA SER A 20 -1.64 -8.90 -3.39
C SER A 20 -0.42 -9.60 -3.99
N PHE A 21 -0.34 -10.91 -3.81
CA PHE A 21 0.67 -11.74 -4.47
C PHE A 21 0.09 -12.35 -5.76
N ILE A 22 0.80 -12.15 -6.88
CA ILE A 22 0.37 -12.65 -8.19
C ILE A 22 1.50 -13.46 -8.85
N ASN A 23 1.17 -14.25 -9.86
CA ASN A 23 2.15 -14.95 -10.69
C ASN A 23 2.26 -14.29 -12.06
N SER A 24 3.50 -14.06 -12.52
CA SER A 24 3.75 -13.68 -13.92
C SER A 24 3.43 -14.83 -14.88
N ASN A 25 3.32 -14.51 -16.18
CA ASN A 25 3.18 -15.54 -17.23
C ASN A 25 4.34 -16.56 -17.26
N LYS A 26 5.48 -16.25 -16.63
CA LYS A 26 6.64 -17.15 -16.50
C LYS A 26 6.63 -17.93 -15.17
N GLY A 27 5.54 -17.90 -14.42
CA GLY A 27 5.39 -18.56 -13.12
C GLY A 27 6.18 -17.92 -11.97
N LYS A 28 6.83 -16.76 -12.20
CA LYS A 28 7.57 -16.06 -11.13
C LYS A 28 6.61 -15.29 -10.23
N PRO A 29 6.75 -15.36 -8.89
CA PRO A 29 5.93 -14.60 -7.96
C PRO A 29 6.27 -13.11 -8.02
N LEU A 30 5.24 -12.27 -7.97
CA LEU A 30 5.33 -10.81 -7.98
C LEU A 30 4.44 -10.23 -6.88
N LEU A 31 4.79 -9.01 -6.45
CA LEU A 31 3.98 -8.24 -5.51
C LEU A 31 3.25 -7.15 -6.27
N LEU A 32 1.92 -7.13 -6.19
CA LEU A 32 1.08 -6.03 -6.66
C LEU A 32 0.75 -5.15 -5.45
N ALA A 33 1.10 -3.87 -5.51
CA ALA A 33 0.72 -2.88 -4.51
C ALA A 33 0.08 -1.68 -5.21
N ASP A 34 -1.20 -1.45 -4.93
CA ASP A 34 -2.07 -0.54 -5.70
C ASP A 34 -2.00 -0.85 -7.21
N GLU A 35 -1.35 0.01 -8.00
CA GLU A 35 -1.21 -0.10 -9.47
C GLU A 35 0.23 -0.44 -9.91
N TYR A 36 1.12 -0.72 -8.95
CA TYR A 36 2.52 -1.02 -9.21
C TYR A 36 2.83 -2.50 -8.99
N VAL A 37 3.69 -3.04 -9.87
CA VAL A 37 4.13 -4.44 -9.81
C VAL A 37 5.62 -4.50 -9.49
N PHE A 38 5.97 -5.21 -8.41
CA PHE A 38 7.34 -5.36 -7.93
C PHE A 38 7.83 -6.78 -8.12
N LYS A 39 9.09 -6.90 -8.56
CA LYS A 39 9.82 -8.18 -8.58
C LYS A 39 10.34 -8.47 -7.18
N LEU A 40 10.07 -9.68 -6.69
CA LEU A 40 10.62 -10.15 -5.43
C LEU A 40 12.09 -10.58 -5.65
N ASN A 41 13.02 -9.82 -5.08
CA ASN A 41 14.43 -10.20 -5.04
C ASN A 41 14.70 -10.91 -3.71
N LYS A 42 15.24 -12.13 -3.76
CA LYS A 42 15.72 -12.81 -2.55
C LYS A 42 17.00 -12.13 -2.11
N ASN A 43 16.99 -11.42 -0.99
CA ASN A 43 18.23 -11.05 -0.32
C ASN A 43 18.64 -12.23 0.57
N THR A 44 19.59 -13.04 0.13
CA THR A 44 20.16 -14.11 0.93
C THR A 44 21.23 -13.51 1.84
N THR A 45 20.82 -12.93 2.97
CA THR A 45 21.76 -12.63 4.05
C THR A 45 22.04 -13.95 4.77
N THR A 46 23.04 -14.70 4.29
CA THR A 46 23.64 -15.80 5.05
C THR A 46 24.26 -15.21 6.31
N THR A 47 23.73 -15.61 7.47
CA THR A 47 24.29 -15.32 8.80
C THR A 47 25.49 -16.20 9.05
#